data_AF-A0A371N1V9-F1
#
_entry.id   AF-A0A371N1V9-F1
#
_cell.length_a   1.000
_cell.length_b   1.000
_cell.length_c   1.000
_cell.angle_alpha   90.00
_cell.angle_beta   90.00
_cell.angle_gamma   90.00
#
_symmetry.space_group_name_H-M   'P 1'
#
loop_
_entity.id
_entity.type
_entity.pdbx_description
1 polymer ?
#
loop_
_entity_poly.entity_id
_entity_poly.type
_entity_poly.pdbx_seq_one_letter_code
_entity_poly.pdbx_strand_id
1 'polypeptide(L)'
;MVYETIAFALFALVTVGCSLGVVLVRDIWHSALLLGGALLSVAVHYVMLQAEFLAAMQVLVYVGGVLILITFAVMLTRIDPEVSST
;
A
#
# COMPACT_ATOMS: atom_id res chain seq x y z
N MET A 1 4.66 18.73 19.25
CA MET A 1 3.54 19.54 18.71
C MET A 1 3.68 19.89 17.23
N VAL A 2 4.34 20.98 16.82
CA VAL A 2 4.33 21.39 15.38
C VAL A 2 4.96 20.34 14.45
N TYR A 3 6.11 19.77 14.83
CA TYR A 3 6.78 18.74 14.04
C TYR A 3 5.94 17.46 13.88
N GLU A 4 5.24 17.04 14.94
CA GLU A 4 4.32 15.88 14.87
C GLU A 4 3.16 16.16 13.94
N THR A 5 2.57 17.36 13.99
CA THR A 5 1.47 17.74 13.09
C THR A 5 1.92 17.77 11.63
N ILE A 6 3.12 18.28 11.35
CA ILE A 6 3.68 18.29 10.00
C ILE A 6 3.92 16.85 9.51
N ALA A 7 4.55 16.01 10.33
CA ALA A 7 4.77 14.61 10.00
C ALA A 7 3.44 13.88 9.75
N PHE A 8 2.43 14.12 10.60
CA PHE A 8 1.11 13.52 10.48
C PHE A 8 0.44 13.95 9.18
N ALA A 9 0.43 15.25 8.87
CA ALA A 9 -0.16 15.77 7.65
C ALA A 9 0.53 15.21 6.40
N LEU A 10 1.87 15.10 6.42
CA LEU A 10 2.65 14.52 5.33
C LEU A 10 2.27 13.06 5.10
N PHE A 11 2.33 12.21 6.13
CA PHE A 11 2.00 10.80 5.99
C PHE A 11 0.51 10.59 5.71
N ALA A 12 -0.39 11.42 6.24
CA ALA A 12 -1.81 11.37 5.93
C ALA A 12 -2.07 11.63 4.44
N LEU A 13 -1.40 12.64 3.86
CA LEU A 13 -1.45 12.90 2.42
C LEU A 13 -0.89 11.74 1.60
N VAL A 14 0.22 11.13 2.04
CA VAL A 14 0.77 9.92 1.39
C VAL A 14 -0.23 8.77 1.44
N THR A 15 -0.84 8.50 2.60
CA THR A 15 -1.84 7.44 2.76
C THR A 15 -3.03 7.64 1.83
N VAL A 16 -3.57 8.86 1.79
CA VAL A 16 -4.72 9.19 0.92
C VAL A 16 -4.31 9.13 -0.54
N GLY A 17 -3.18 9.71 -0.92
CA GLY A 17 -2.67 9.71 -2.30
C GLY A 17 -2.42 8.31 -2.83
N CYS A 18 -1.75 7.45 -2.05
CA CYS A 18 -1.55 6.05 -2.39
C CYS A 18 -2.88 5.30 -2.47
N SER A 19 -3.79 5.48 -1.50
CA SER A 19 -5.10 4.80 -1.51
C SER A 19 -5.97 5.19 -2.70
N LEU A 20 -5.97 6.48 -3.08
CA LEU A 20 -6.61 6.94 -4.30
C LEU A 20 -5.95 6.30 -5.52
N GLY A 21 -4.61 6.26 -5.55
CA GLY A 21 -3.84 5.60 -6.60
C GLY A 21 -4.23 4.14 -6.80
N VAL A 22 -4.45 3.36 -5.72
CA VAL A 22 -4.90 1.96 -5.79
C VAL A 22 -6.17 1.80 -6.65
N VAL A 23 -7.12 2.74 -6.52
CA VAL A 23 -8.43 2.66 -7.19
C VAL A 23 -8.42 3.34 -8.56
N LEU A 24 -7.63 4.39 -8.72
CA LEU A 24 -7.61 5.21 -9.94
C LEU A 24 -6.64 4.68 -11.02
N VAL A 25 -5.57 3.98 -10.63
CA VAL A 25 -4.58 3.46 -11.58
C VAL A 25 -5.14 2.23 -12.30
N ARG A 26 -5.01 2.23 -13.63
CA ARG A 26 -5.52 1.15 -14.50
C ARG A 26 -4.66 -0.10 -14.48
N ASP A 27 -3.35 0.06 -14.29
CA ASP A 27 -2.42 -1.06 -14.25
C ASP A 27 -2.41 -1.69 -12.85
N ILE A 28 -2.84 -2.95 -12.79
CA ILE A 28 -3.07 -3.67 -11.53
C ILE A 28 -1.77 -3.86 -10.73
N TRP A 29 -0.61 -3.94 -11.39
CA TRP A 29 0.68 -4.07 -10.70
C TRP A 29 1.06 -2.78 -9.99
N HIS A 30 0.89 -1.64 -10.65
CA HIS A 30 1.10 -0.34 -10.03
C HIS A 30 0.10 -0.10 -8.89
N SER A 31 -1.16 -0.52 -9.05
CA SER A 31 -2.15 -0.47 -7.97
C SER A 31 -1.74 -1.31 -6.75
N ALA A 32 -1.16 -2.50 -6.96
CA ALA A 32 -0.64 -3.33 -5.87
C ALA A 32 0.55 -2.67 -5.15
N LEU A 33 1.49 -2.06 -5.88
CA LEU A 33 2.60 -1.30 -5.28
C LEU A 33 2.10 -0.10 -4.46
N LEU A 34 1.10 0.63 -4.98
CA LEU A 34 0.47 1.75 -4.29
C LEU A 34 -0.27 1.31 -3.02
N LEU A 35 -0.88 0.13 -3.02
CA LEU A 35 -1.45 -0.47 -1.83
C LEU A 35 -0.38 -0.69 -0.75
N GLY A 36 0.80 -1.17 -1.14
CA GLY A 36 1.93 -1.31 -0.24
C GLY A 36 2.39 0.01 0.37
N GLY A 37 2.46 1.07 -0.45
CA GLY A 37 2.73 2.44 0.01
C GLY A 37 1.71 2.93 1.04
N ALA A 38 0.42 2.71 0.79
CA ALA A 38 -0.65 3.07 1.72
C ALA A 38 -0.52 2.30 3.05
N LEU A 39 -0.31 0.99 3.00
CA LEU A 39 -0.20 0.14 4.20
C LEU A 39 1.04 0.47 5.04
N LEU A 40 2.17 0.77 4.40
CA LEU A 40 3.39 1.22 5.09
C LEU A 40 3.20 2.60 5.71
N SER A 41 2.54 3.52 5.01
CA SER A 41 2.22 4.85 5.56
C SER A 41 1.35 4.73 6.81
N VAL A 42 0.37 3.81 6.84
CA VAL A 42 -0.42 3.52 8.05
C VAL A 42 0.44 3.01 9.21
N ALA A 43 1.47 2.20 8.95
CA ALA A 43 2.37 1.74 10.01
C ALA A 43 3.09 2.93 10.67
N VAL A 44 3.47 3.96 9.91
CA VAL A 44 4.04 5.20 10.46
C VAL A 44 3.05 5.92 11.37
N HIS A 45 1.76 5.97 11.01
CA HIS A 45 0.74 6.56 11.89
C HIS A 45 0.63 5.81 13.23
N TYR A 46 0.75 4.48 13.23
CA TYR A 46 0.78 3.71 14.47
C TYR A 46 2.00 4.02 15.33
N VAL A 47 3.18 4.22 14.73
CA VAL A 47 4.37 4.69 15.47
C VAL A 47 4.13 6.07 16.09
N MET A 48 3.54 7.00 15.33
CA MET A 48 3.22 8.34 15.82
C MET A 48 2.20 8.34 16.96
N LEU A 49 1.31 7.35 16.99
CA LEU A 49 0.34 7.12 18.07
C LEU A 49 0.93 6.32 19.25
N GLN A 50 2.24 6.07 19.27
CA GLN A 50 2.93 5.24 20.27
C GLN A 50 2.38 3.81 20.36
N ALA A 51 1.83 3.29 19.25
CA ALA A 51 1.26 1.95 19.14
C ALA A 51 2.25 0.99 18.46
N GLU A 52 3.40 0.75 19.09
CA GLU A 52 4.53 0.02 18.49
C GLU A 52 4.17 -1.42 18.09
N PHE A 53 3.43 -2.13 18.93
CA PHE A 53 2.99 -3.50 18.61
C PHE A 53 2.08 -3.53 17.37
N LEU A 54 1.16 -2.57 17.25
CA LEU A 54 0.27 -2.46 16.10
C LEU A 54 1.04 -2.06 14.84
N ALA A 55 2.04 -1.18 14.95
CA ALA A 55 2.92 -0.84 13.83
C ALA A 55 3.70 -2.06 13.32
N ALA A 56 4.26 -2.87 14.24
CA ALA A 56 4.97 -4.09 13.89
C ALA A 56 4.03 -5.12 13.24
N MET A 57 2.84 -5.32 13.79
CA MET A 57 1.82 -6.21 13.21
C MET A 57 1.32 -5.72 11.85
N GLN A 58 1.22 -4.39 11.65
CA GLN A 58 0.85 -3.81 10.37
C GLN A 58 1.85 -4.19 9.28
N VAL A 59 3.14 -4.06 9.57
CA VAL A 59 4.19 -4.46 8.62
C VAL A 59 4.21 -5.96 8.45
N LEU A 60 4.16 -6.75 9.52
CA LEU A 60 4.25 -8.20 9.44
C LEU A 60 3.07 -8.84 8.67
N VAL A 61 1.84 -8.47 9.03
CA VAL A 61 0.63 -9.12 8.51
C VAL A 61 0.17 -8.50 7.20
N TYR A 62 0.06 -7.17 7.14
CA TYR A 62 -0.48 -6.52 5.94
C TYR A 62 0.58 -6.33 4.87
N VAL A 63 1.76 -5.80 5.20
CA VAL A 63 2.82 -5.60 4.20
C VAL A 63 3.54 -6.92 3.88
N GLY A 64 3.84 -7.74 4.89
CA GLY A 64 4.55 -9.01 4.72
C GLY A 64 3.66 -10.17 4.27
N GLY A 65 2.37 -10.16 4.61
CA GLY A 65 1.44 -11.24 4.24
C GLY A 65 0.50 -10.82 3.11
N VAL A 66 -0.49 -10.00 3.45
CA VAL A 66 -1.62 -9.66 2.56
C VAL A 66 -1.16 -9.01 1.25
N LEU A 67 -0.31 -7.98 1.33
CA LEU A 67 0.23 -7.29 0.16
C LEU A 67 1.04 -8.22 -0.74
N ILE A 68 1.87 -9.08 -0.15
CA ILE A 68 2.67 -10.05 -0.91
C ILE A 68 1.74 -11.01 -1.65
N LEU A 69 0.73 -11.56 -0.97
CA LEU A 69 -0.26 -12.44 -1.58
C LEU A 69 -1.03 -11.76 -2.73
N ILE A 70 -1.48 -10.51 -2.52
CA ILE A 70 -2.16 -9.72 -3.56
C ILE A 70 -1.21 -9.49 -4.75
N THR A 71 0.02 -9.09 -4.49
CA THR A 71 1.03 -8.81 -5.53
C THR A 71 1.29 -10.05 -6.38
N PHE A 72 1.48 -11.22 -5.75
CA PHE A 72 1.63 -12.47 -6.48
C PHE A 72 0.38 -12.84 -7.27
N ALA A 73 -0.82 -12.74 -6.68
CA ALA A 73 -2.07 -13.03 -7.37
C ALA A 73 -2.27 -12.14 -8.61
N VAL A 74 -1.94 -10.86 -8.50
CA VAL A 74 -1.98 -9.89 -9.60
C VAL A 74 -0.98 -10.24 -10.70
N MET A 75 0.26 -10.63 -10.36
CA MET A 75 1.25 -11.05 -11.35
C MET A 75 0.76 -12.28 -12.13
N LEU A 76 0.18 -13.25 -11.43
CA LEU A 76 -0.28 -14.50 -12.02
C LEU A 76 -1.57 -14.35 -12.86
N THR A 77 -2.37 -13.31 -12.61
CA THR A 77 -3.62 -13.05 -13.34
C THR A 77 -3.44 -12.12 -14.54
N ARG A 78 -2.21 -11.66 -14.83
CA ARG A 78 -1.91 -10.95 -16.08
C ARG A 78 -2.09 -11.90 -17.26
N ILE A 79 -3.21 -11.75 -17.96
CA ILE A 79 -3.46 -12.41 -19.24
C ILE A 79 -2.95 -11.45 -20.32
N ASP A 80 -1.85 -11.83 -20.97
CA ASP A 80 -1.40 -11.13 -22.18
C ASP A 80 -2.42 -11.37 -23.31
N PRO A 81 -3.00 -10.33 -23.93
CA PRO A 81 -4.03 -10.51 -24.97
C PRO A 81 -3.53 -11.10 -26.30
N GLU A 82 -2.31 -11.62 -26.38
CA GLU A 82 -1.60 -11.79 -27.64
C GLU A 82 -1.52 -13.25 -28.10
N VAL A 83 -2.66 -13.94 -28.22
CA VAL A 83 -2.79 -15.16 -29.06
C VAL A 83 -4.21 -15.29 -29.61
N SER A 84 -4.60 -14.45 -30.59
CA SER A 84 -5.82 -14.74 -31.39
C SER A 84 -5.77 -14.30 -32.87
N SER A 85 -4.58 -14.06 -33.44
CA SER A 85 -4.45 -13.88 -34.90
C SER A 85 -3.61 -15.00 -35.53
N THR A 86 -4.23 -16.17 -35.69
CA THR A 86 -3.90 -17.12 -36.78
C THR A 86 -5.20 -17.78 -37.21
#